data_AF-T0SIQ1-F1
#
_entry.id   AF-T0SIQ1-F1
#
_cell.length_a   1.000
_cell.length_b   1.000
_cell.length_c   1.000
_cell.angle_alpha   90.00
_cell.angle_beta   90.00
_cell.angle_gamma   90.00
#
_symmetry.space_group_name_H-M   'P 1'
#
loop_
_entity.id
_entity.type
_entity.pdbx_description
1 polymer ?
#
loop_
_entity_poly.entity_id
_entity_poly.type
_entity_poly.pdbx_seq_one_letter_code
_entity_poly.pdbx_strand_id
1 'polypeptide(L)'
;MEHSLDLDDFKTKAKALNLAVDFSGKWATYRLLDDVQVRNTRGRNLVKSDPERYNLDRIEAHLKKNTGMFSVADVVNQYEEKIETIKNDFDYQVTIEPWQIDHVTTKGLYINVDFGLSQHGVIFIGAYKTDLLEDGNYNLYLKTNDYFYFIDMAGAANNRFMMGPTLMRQLSLYNGTVPIAKEKVISTIDELTEAINFLASHGVTEGGEQLVRLEQQLLEAVQEAKKRLKALEQKIRDLNVLAKERIVSSNERTKDEELEQIKNQIASVKVSQRLLKGRYNETISQIDEYQEILQARKNKGK
;
A
#
# COMPACT_ATOMS: atom_id res chain seq x y z
N MET A 1 3.80 -14.51 -15.44
CA MET A 1 4.51 -13.79 -16.51
C MET A 1 5.93 -13.49 -16.09
N GLU A 2 6.14 -12.74 -15.00
CA GLU A 2 7.48 -12.37 -14.52
C GLU A 2 8.40 -13.57 -14.26
N HIS A 3 7.87 -14.69 -13.78
CA HIS A 3 8.68 -15.85 -13.40
C HIS A 3 8.54 -17.02 -14.39
N SER A 4 8.26 -16.76 -15.66
CA SER A 4 8.05 -17.80 -16.68
C SER A 4 9.03 -17.67 -17.83
N LEU A 5 9.57 -18.79 -18.32
CA LEU A 5 10.56 -18.79 -19.42
C LEU A 5 9.90 -18.87 -20.80
N ASP A 6 8.84 -19.67 -20.91
CA ASP A 6 8.11 -19.88 -22.15
C ASP A 6 6.61 -20.04 -21.87
N LEU A 7 5.84 -20.23 -22.95
CA LEU A 7 4.39 -20.26 -22.87
C LEU A 7 3.86 -21.47 -22.09
N ASP A 8 4.55 -22.61 -22.13
CA ASP A 8 4.13 -23.82 -21.43
C ASP A 8 4.38 -23.70 -19.93
N ASP A 9 5.56 -23.21 -19.56
CA ASP A 9 5.90 -22.87 -18.18
C ASP A 9 4.94 -21.79 -17.62
N PHE A 10 4.62 -20.78 -18.42
CA PHE A 10 3.62 -19.77 -18.06
C PHE A 10 2.24 -20.39 -17.78
N LYS A 11 1.75 -21.27 -18.64
CA LYS A 11 0.43 -21.93 -18.45
C LYS A 11 0.44 -22.84 -17.22
N THR A 12 1.53 -23.56 -16.99
CA THR A 12 1.68 -24.44 -15.82
C THR A 12 1.63 -23.64 -14.53
N LYS A 13 2.40 -22.55 -14.44
CA LYS A 13 2.39 -21.64 -13.29
C LYS A 13 1.06 -20.91 -13.12
N ALA A 14 0.45 -20.43 -14.21
CA ALA A 14 -0.86 -19.79 -14.15
C ALA A 14 -1.92 -20.74 -13.56
N LYS A 15 -1.95 -21.99 -14.01
CA LYS A 15 -2.88 -22.99 -13.47
C LYS A 15 -2.64 -23.26 -11.98
N ALA A 16 -1.38 -23.31 -11.54
CA ALA A 16 -1.04 -23.48 -10.11
C ALA A 16 -1.49 -22.28 -9.26
N LEU A 17 -1.51 -21.07 -9.84
CA LEU A 17 -2.06 -19.85 -9.24
C LEU A 17 -3.58 -19.70 -9.47
N ASN A 18 -4.30 -20.81 -9.68
CA ASN A 18 -5.75 -20.84 -9.95
C ASN A 18 -6.20 -19.95 -11.13
N LEU A 19 -5.35 -19.76 -12.15
CA LEU A 19 -5.67 -18.97 -13.33
C LEU A 19 -5.71 -19.84 -14.59
N ALA A 20 -6.89 -19.99 -15.17
CA ALA A 20 -7.05 -20.56 -16.51
C ALA A 20 -6.82 -19.49 -17.58
N VAL A 21 -6.07 -19.86 -18.63
CA VAL A 21 -5.72 -18.99 -19.75
C VAL A 21 -6.04 -19.68 -21.07
N ASP A 22 -6.66 -18.96 -22.00
CA ASP A 22 -7.00 -19.42 -23.34
C ASP A 22 -6.56 -18.39 -24.40
N PHE A 23 -5.77 -18.85 -25.36
CA PHE A 23 -5.22 -18.05 -26.47
C PHE A 23 -5.80 -18.43 -27.84
N SER A 24 -6.84 -19.26 -27.90
CA SER A 24 -7.42 -19.76 -29.16
C SER A 24 -8.15 -18.68 -29.98
N GLY A 25 -8.65 -17.64 -29.31
CA GLY A 25 -9.36 -16.53 -29.94
C GLY A 25 -8.44 -15.36 -30.29
N LYS A 26 -8.97 -14.38 -31.04
CA LYS A 26 -8.30 -13.10 -31.33
C LYS A 26 -7.84 -12.36 -30.06
N TRP A 27 -8.58 -12.51 -28.97
CA TRP A 27 -8.24 -11.96 -27.67
C TRP A 27 -8.02 -13.10 -26.71
N ALA A 28 -6.91 -13.05 -25.96
CA ALA A 28 -6.70 -13.97 -24.86
C ALA A 28 -7.86 -13.87 -23.85
N THR A 29 -8.24 -14.97 -23.23
CA THR A 29 -9.25 -14.99 -22.18
C THR A 29 -8.72 -15.65 -20.92
N TYR A 30 -9.20 -15.17 -19.78
CA TYR A 30 -8.72 -15.50 -18.44
C TYR A 30 -9.90 -15.86 -17.53
N ARG A 31 -9.70 -16.82 -16.63
CA ARG A 31 -10.70 -17.19 -15.63
C ARG A 31 -10.03 -17.65 -14.34
N LEU A 32 -10.48 -17.12 -13.20
CA LEU A 32 -10.10 -17.61 -11.88
C LEU A 32 -10.79 -18.95 -11.62
N LEU A 33 -10.03 -19.91 -11.10
CA LEU A 33 -10.47 -21.29 -10.83
C LEU A 33 -10.95 -21.47 -9.39
N ASP A 34 -10.60 -20.54 -8.52
CA ASP A 34 -10.91 -20.48 -7.09
C ASP A 34 -12.04 -19.50 -6.76
N ASP A 35 -12.63 -18.86 -7.77
CA ASP A 35 -13.75 -17.93 -7.63
C ASP A 35 -14.94 -18.38 -8.51
N VAL A 36 -16.16 -17.95 -8.13
CA VAL A 36 -17.41 -18.29 -8.81
C VAL A 36 -17.55 -17.42 -10.07
N GLN A 37 -16.71 -17.67 -11.07
CA GLN A 37 -16.73 -16.97 -12.35
C GLN A 37 -17.56 -17.71 -13.39
N VAL A 38 -18.66 -17.09 -13.84
CA VAL A 38 -19.56 -17.66 -14.85
C VAL A 38 -18.99 -17.56 -16.27
N ARG A 39 -18.17 -16.53 -16.56
CA ARG A 39 -17.64 -16.26 -17.91
C ARG A 39 -16.17 -15.89 -17.86
N ASN A 40 -15.43 -16.23 -18.91
CA ASN A 40 -14.06 -15.79 -19.08
C ASN A 40 -14.00 -14.26 -19.30
N THR A 41 -12.96 -13.64 -18.75
CA THR A 41 -12.64 -12.23 -18.96
C THR A 41 -11.64 -12.09 -20.11
N ARG A 42 -11.97 -11.27 -21.11
CA ARG A 42 -11.05 -11.00 -22.23
C ARG A 42 -9.88 -10.12 -21.75
N GLY A 43 -8.66 -10.41 -22.19
CA GLY A 43 -7.43 -9.69 -21.83
C GLY A 43 -7.55 -8.17 -21.98
N ARG A 44 -8.20 -7.70 -23.04
CA ARG A 44 -8.46 -6.27 -23.28
C ARG A 44 -9.23 -5.53 -22.17
N ASN A 45 -10.01 -6.26 -21.36
CA ASN A 45 -10.79 -5.68 -20.29
C ASN A 45 -9.99 -5.57 -18.98
N LEU A 46 -8.85 -6.27 -18.87
CA LEU A 46 -8.01 -6.26 -17.67
C LEU A 46 -7.28 -4.93 -17.52
N VAL A 47 -6.75 -4.39 -18.63
CA VAL A 47 -6.06 -3.09 -18.67
C VAL A 47 -6.61 -2.28 -19.84
N LYS A 48 -7.61 -1.43 -19.57
CA LYS A 48 -8.29 -0.65 -20.61
C LYS A 48 -7.36 0.30 -21.38
N SER A 49 -6.30 0.79 -20.74
CA SER A 49 -5.31 1.67 -21.35
C SER A 49 -4.32 0.95 -22.27
N ASP A 50 -4.15 -0.37 -22.12
CA ASP A 50 -3.31 -1.21 -22.96
C ASP A 50 -4.01 -2.55 -23.23
N PRO A 51 -4.96 -2.57 -24.18
CA PRO A 51 -5.82 -3.72 -24.45
C PRO A 51 -5.08 -4.99 -24.89
N GLU A 52 -3.87 -4.85 -25.41
CA GLU A 52 -3.09 -5.96 -25.96
C GLU A 52 -2.09 -6.55 -24.96
N ARG A 53 -1.87 -5.89 -23.81
CA ARG A 53 -0.85 -6.25 -22.81
C ARG A 53 -0.78 -7.75 -22.48
N TYR A 54 -1.95 -8.39 -22.41
CA TYR A 54 -2.09 -9.80 -22.06
C TYR A 54 -2.57 -10.66 -23.25
N ASN A 55 -2.33 -10.24 -24.48
CA ASN A 55 -2.47 -11.14 -25.63
C ASN A 55 -1.22 -12.00 -25.82
N LEU A 56 -1.37 -13.09 -26.57
CA LEU A 56 -0.32 -14.09 -26.80
C LEU A 56 1.01 -13.45 -27.22
N ASP A 57 1.01 -12.66 -28.30
CA ASP A 57 2.23 -12.06 -28.85
C ASP A 57 2.98 -11.17 -27.84
N ARG A 58 2.24 -10.41 -27.02
CA ARG A 58 2.82 -9.55 -25.97
C ARG A 58 3.38 -10.36 -24.81
N ILE A 59 2.69 -11.43 -24.43
CA ILE A 59 3.16 -12.35 -23.41
C ILE A 59 4.44 -13.02 -23.90
N GLU A 60 4.44 -13.63 -25.08
CA GLU A 60 5.64 -14.27 -25.65
C GLU A 60 6.82 -13.30 -25.77
N ALA A 61 6.57 -12.06 -26.21
CA ALA A 61 7.60 -11.03 -26.26
C ALA A 61 8.15 -10.66 -24.87
N HIS A 62 7.31 -10.71 -23.82
CA HIS A 62 7.73 -10.47 -22.44
C HIS A 62 8.53 -11.66 -21.87
N LEU A 63 8.09 -12.90 -22.11
CA LEU A 63 8.75 -14.10 -21.59
C LEU A 63 10.20 -14.23 -22.09
N LYS A 64 10.46 -13.81 -23.34
CA LYS A 64 11.81 -13.75 -23.92
C LYS A 64 12.80 -12.86 -23.15
N LYS A 65 12.30 -11.96 -22.30
CA LYS A 65 13.09 -11.03 -21.49
C LYS A 65 13.43 -11.57 -20.10
N ASN A 66 12.74 -12.63 -19.69
CA ASN A 66 12.93 -13.21 -18.37
C ASN A 66 14.20 -14.04 -18.36
N THR A 67 14.92 -13.91 -17.27
CA THR A 67 16.17 -14.62 -17.01
C THR A 67 16.01 -15.26 -15.64
N GLY A 68 16.09 -16.58 -15.56
CA GLY A 68 15.91 -17.32 -14.30
C GLY A 68 14.94 -18.47 -14.44
N MET A 69 15.28 -19.61 -13.82
CA MET A 69 14.42 -20.78 -13.78
C MET A 69 13.79 -20.87 -12.39
N PHE A 70 12.52 -20.53 -12.30
CA PHE A 70 11.75 -20.59 -11.06
C PHE A 70 10.88 -21.84 -11.07
N SER A 71 10.84 -22.59 -9.97
CA SER A 71 9.92 -23.72 -9.89
C SER A 71 8.47 -23.24 -9.77
N VAL A 72 7.51 -24.13 -10.02
CA VAL A 72 6.10 -23.82 -9.78
C VAL A 72 5.86 -23.50 -8.29
N ALA A 73 6.53 -24.23 -7.39
CA ALA A 73 6.41 -24.02 -5.96
C ALA A 73 6.93 -22.64 -5.53
N ASP A 74 8.08 -22.20 -6.05
CA ASP A 74 8.64 -20.88 -5.71
C ASP A 74 7.68 -19.75 -6.13
N VAL A 75 7.07 -19.89 -7.31
CA VAL A 75 6.12 -18.89 -7.83
C VAL A 75 4.82 -18.85 -7.02
N VAL A 76 4.33 -20.01 -6.56
CA VAL A 76 3.15 -20.09 -5.69
C VAL A 76 3.46 -19.46 -4.33
N ASN A 77 4.58 -19.83 -3.71
CA ASN A 77 4.99 -19.27 -2.42
C ASN A 77 5.16 -17.75 -2.50
N GLN A 78 5.86 -17.25 -3.52
CA GLN A 78 6.04 -15.80 -3.72
C GLN A 78 4.71 -15.07 -3.93
N TYR A 79 3.74 -15.70 -4.58
CA TYR A 79 2.41 -15.13 -4.75
C TYR A 79 1.65 -15.06 -3.43
N GLU A 80 1.67 -16.14 -2.63
CA GLU A 80 1.03 -16.19 -1.31
C GLU A 80 1.64 -15.15 -0.35
N GLU A 81 2.97 -15.07 -0.29
CA GLU A 81 3.69 -14.04 0.47
C GLU A 81 3.28 -12.64 0.03
N LYS A 82 3.22 -12.39 -1.28
CA LYS A 82 2.78 -11.09 -1.82
C LYS A 82 1.35 -10.75 -1.42
N ILE A 83 0.43 -11.72 -1.42
CA ILE A 83 -0.96 -11.50 -1.00
C ILE A 83 -1.02 -11.13 0.48
N GLU A 84 -0.27 -11.81 1.34
CA GLU A 84 -0.20 -11.46 2.77
C GLU A 84 0.45 -10.09 2.98
N THR A 85 1.52 -9.74 2.25
CA THR A 85 2.11 -8.39 2.30
C THR A 85 1.08 -7.33 1.92
N ILE A 86 0.34 -7.50 0.82
CA ILE A 86 -0.70 -6.56 0.37
C ILE A 86 -1.82 -6.39 1.41
N LYS A 87 -2.23 -7.50 2.03
CA LYS A 87 -3.28 -7.57 3.04
C LYS A 87 -2.87 -6.88 4.35
N ASN A 88 -1.61 -7.04 4.76
CA ASN A 88 -1.07 -6.45 5.98
C ASN A 88 -0.53 -5.02 5.76
N ASP A 89 -0.35 -4.60 4.51
CA ASP A 89 0.00 -3.24 4.15
C ASP A 89 -1.14 -2.26 4.50
N PHE A 90 -0.82 -1.05 4.94
CA PHE A 90 -1.78 0.00 5.28
C PHE A 90 -1.41 1.36 4.70
N ASP A 91 -2.39 2.23 4.45
CA ASP A 91 -2.14 3.62 4.07
C ASP A 91 -2.17 4.54 5.30
N TYR A 92 -3.02 4.23 6.28
CA TYR A 92 -3.15 4.97 7.52
C TYR A 92 -3.19 4.05 8.73
N GLN A 93 -2.64 4.52 9.84
CA GLN A 93 -2.81 3.93 11.16
C GLN A 93 -3.31 5.02 12.12
N VAL A 94 -4.33 4.69 12.90
CA VAL A 94 -4.87 5.58 13.94
C VAL A 94 -5.15 4.79 15.21
N THR A 95 -4.93 5.42 16.35
CA THR A 95 -5.25 4.83 17.65
C THR A 95 -6.72 5.07 17.98
N ILE A 96 -7.39 4.05 18.50
CA ILE A 96 -8.74 4.12 19.07
C ILE A 96 -8.60 3.86 20.56
N GLU A 97 -9.10 4.80 21.37
CA GLU A 97 -9.15 4.67 22.81
C GLU A 97 -10.48 4.01 23.25
N PRO A 98 -10.52 3.30 24.39
CA PRO A 98 -11.70 2.57 24.85
C PRO A 98 -12.99 3.39 24.90
N TRP A 99 -12.91 4.68 25.25
CA TRP A 99 -14.09 5.55 25.34
C TRP A 99 -14.72 5.89 23.98
N GLN A 100 -13.98 5.72 22.87
CA GLN A 100 -14.50 5.91 21.52
C GLN A 100 -15.32 4.69 21.04
N ILE A 101 -15.20 3.55 21.75
CA ILE A 101 -15.87 2.30 21.41
C ILE A 101 -17.26 2.28 22.06
N ASP A 102 -18.28 2.09 21.23
CA ASP A 102 -19.66 1.88 21.69
C ASP A 102 -19.81 0.47 22.29
N HIS A 103 -19.44 -0.56 21.54
CA HIS A 103 -19.35 -1.93 22.05
C HIS A 103 -18.44 -2.82 21.21
N VAL A 104 -17.98 -3.91 21.83
CA VAL A 104 -17.09 -4.91 21.23
C VAL A 104 -17.90 -6.18 20.92
N THR A 105 -17.61 -6.78 19.77
CA THR A 105 -18.15 -8.08 19.37
C THR A 105 -17.02 -9.04 18.99
N THR A 106 -17.33 -10.32 18.84
CA THR A 106 -16.35 -11.31 18.33
C THR A 106 -15.88 -11.01 16.90
N LYS A 107 -16.63 -10.19 16.15
CA LYS A 107 -16.32 -9.85 14.76
C LYS A 107 -15.59 -8.52 14.62
N GLY A 108 -15.57 -7.68 15.65
CA GLY A 108 -15.02 -6.33 15.55
C GLY A 108 -15.63 -5.32 16.54
N LEU A 109 -15.35 -4.05 16.29
CA LEU A 109 -15.67 -2.91 17.16
C LEU A 109 -16.78 -2.06 16.52
N TYR A 110 -17.72 -1.58 17.32
CA TYR A 110 -18.57 -0.45 16.95
C TYR A 110 -17.99 0.81 17.57
N ILE A 111 -17.72 1.82 16.75
CA ILE A 111 -17.02 3.03 17.16
C ILE A 111 -17.94 4.23 16.94
N ASN A 112 -18.02 5.10 17.94
CA ASN A 112 -18.74 6.35 17.88
C ASN A 112 -17.98 7.34 16.98
N VAL A 113 -18.68 7.92 16.02
CA VAL A 113 -18.13 8.88 15.06
C VAL A 113 -19.14 9.94 14.70
N ASP A 114 -18.64 11.11 14.34
CA ASP A 114 -19.44 12.22 13.83
C ASP A 114 -19.22 12.40 12.34
N PHE A 115 -20.30 12.74 11.66
CA PHE A 115 -20.29 13.11 10.25
C PHE A 115 -20.75 14.57 10.09
N GLY A 116 -19.81 15.46 9.81
CA GLY A 116 -20.10 16.90 9.77
C GLY A 116 -20.37 17.46 11.17
N LEU A 117 -21.19 18.51 11.27
CA LEU A 117 -21.37 19.27 12.53
C LEU A 117 -22.47 18.74 13.45
N SER A 118 -23.33 17.82 12.99
CA SER A 118 -24.56 17.48 13.74
C SER A 118 -25.00 16.03 13.61
N GLN A 119 -24.28 15.20 12.85
CA GLN A 119 -24.65 13.80 12.69
C GLN A 119 -23.74 12.96 13.56
N HIS A 120 -24.35 12.22 14.47
CA HIS A 120 -23.68 11.30 15.38
C HIS A 120 -24.13 9.88 15.02
N GLY A 121 -23.19 8.95 15.00
CA GLY A 121 -23.46 7.60 14.57
C GLY A 121 -22.37 6.62 14.96
N VAL A 122 -22.56 5.38 14.51
CA VAL A 122 -21.62 4.29 14.75
C VAL A 122 -21.12 3.71 13.43
N ILE A 123 -19.87 3.29 13.44
CA ILE A 123 -19.25 2.52 12.36
C ILE A 123 -18.78 1.18 12.91
N PHE A 124 -19.07 0.10 12.19
CA PHE A 124 -18.48 -1.21 12.46
C PHE A 124 -17.11 -1.33 11.80
N ILE A 125 -16.11 -1.70 12.59
CA ILE A 125 -14.75 -2.03 12.17
C ILE A 125 -14.49 -3.50 12.44
N GLY A 126 -14.22 -4.28 11.38
CA GLY A 126 -13.89 -5.69 11.53
C GLY A 126 -12.57 -5.90 12.27
N ALA A 127 -12.51 -6.92 13.13
CA ALA A 127 -11.36 -7.23 13.97
C ALA A 127 -10.05 -7.42 13.17
N TYR A 128 -10.15 -7.85 11.90
CA TYR A 128 -9.01 -8.01 10.99
C TYR A 128 -8.33 -6.68 10.59
N LYS A 129 -8.90 -5.52 10.94
CA LYS A 129 -8.30 -4.19 10.73
C LYS A 129 -7.75 -3.60 12.02
N THR A 130 -7.82 -4.32 13.14
CA THR A 130 -7.52 -3.76 14.46
C THR A 130 -6.62 -4.65 15.29
N ASP A 131 -5.63 -4.05 15.94
CA ASP A 131 -4.76 -4.72 16.91
C ASP A 131 -4.96 -4.13 18.30
N LEU A 132 -5.30 -4.96 19.28
CA LEU A 132 -5.41 -4.57 20.70
C LEU A 132 -4.01 -4.43 21.31
N LEU A 133 -3.75 -3.31 21.94
CA LEU A 133 -2.50 -2.97 22.62
C LEU A 133 -2.58 -3.32 24.11
N GLU A 134 -1.41 -3.44 24.76
CA GLU A 134 -1.30 -3.80 26.18
C GLU A 134 -1.97 -2.77 27.12
N ASP A 135 -2.05 -1.52 26.68
CA ASP A 135 -2.69 -0.42 27.42
C ASP A 135 -4.22 -0.36 27.25
N GLY A 136 -4.80 -1.29 26.46
CA GLY A 136 -6.22 -1.36 26.17
C GLY A 136 -6.68 -0.54 24.97
N ASN A 137 -5.78 0.22 24.34
CA ASN A 137 -6.07 0.93 23.09
C ASN A 137 -6.04 -0.03 21.89
N TYR A 138 -6.61 0.40 20.76
CA TYR A 138 -6.52 -0.34 19.50
C TYR A 138 -5.76 0.46 18.45
N ASN A 139 -4.89 -0.19 17.69
CA ASN A 139 -4.42 0.34 16.40
C ASN A 139 -5.41 -0.07 15.31
N LEU A 140 -5.90 0.89 14.53
CA LEU A 140 -6.73 0.68 13.35
C LEU A 140 -5.94 0.97 12.07
N TYR A 141 -5.90 -0.01 11.18
CA TYR A 141 -5.23 0.06 9.87
C TYR A 141 -6.24 0.28 8.74
N LEU A 142 -5.99 1.31 7.93
CA LEU A 142 -6.90 1.77 6.89
C LEU A 142 -6.20 1.93 5.54
N LYS A 143 -6.93 1.67 4.46
CA LYS A 143 -6.55 2.04 3.09
C LYS A 143 -7.27 3.30 2.65
N THR A 144 -6.71 4.00 1.67
CA THR A 144 -7.29 5.20 1.04
C THR A 144 -8.68 4.93 0.47
N ASN A 145 -8.86 3.73 -0.10
CA ASN A 145 -10.09 3.30 -0.75
C ASN A 145 -11.00 2.46 0.17
N ASP A 146 -10.73 2.41 1.47
CA ASP A 146 -11.65 1.78 2.41
C ASP A 146 -12.93 2.62 2.54
N TYR A 147 -14.07 1.95 2.56
CA TYR A 147 -15.38 2.54 2.79
C TYR A 147 -16.07 1.84 3.96
N PHE A 148 -16.56 2.63 4.90
CA PHE A 148 -17.24 2.16 6.09
C PHE A 148 -18.69 2.62 6.09
N TYR A 149 -19.60 1.72 6.45
CA TYR A 149 -21.02 2.06 6.54
C TYR A 149 -21.28 2.78 7.87
N PHE A 150 -21.62 4.06 7.79
CA PHE A 150 -22.00 4.91 8.92
C PHE A 150 -23.50 4.76 9.19
N ILE A 151 -23.83 4.39 10.42
CA ILE A 151 -25.19 4.22 10.92
C ILE A 151 -25.52 5.44 11.78
N ASP A 152 -26.39 6.31 11.29
CA ASP A 152 -26.78 7.55 11.96
C ASP A 152 -27.79 7.25 13.09
N MET A 153 -27.58 7.84 14.26
CA MET A 153 -28.48 7.66 15.42
C MET A 153 -29.85 8.34 15.21
N ALA A 154 -29.94 9.38 14.38
CA ALA A 154 -31.20 10.05 14.04
C ALA A 154 -32.05 9.24 13.03
N GLY A 155 -31.51 8.17 12.45
CA GLY A 155 -32.25 7.21 11.65
C GLY A 155 -31.63 6.90 10.29
N ALA A 156 -32.08 5.78 9.70
CA ALA A 156 -31.46 5.17 8.52
C ALA A 156 -31.43 6.05 7.25
N ALA A 157 -32.28 7.08 7.17
CA ALA A 157 -32.30 8.01 6.04
C ALA A 157 -30.99 8.79 5.87
N ASN A 158 -30.21 8.92 6.95
CA ASN A 158 -28.93 9.66 6.94
C ASN A 158 -27.70 8.75 6.80
N ASN A 159 -27.90 7.42 6.81
CA ASN A 159 -26.81 6.44 6.65
C ASN A 159 -26.07 6.66 5.33
N ARG A 160 -24.75 6.52 5.37
CA ARG A 160 -23.88 6.78 4.22
C ARG A 160 -22.55 6.06 4.37
N PHE A 161 -21.75 6.08 3.32
CA PHE A 161 -20.38 5.59 3.39
C PHE A 161 -19.42 6.70 3.84
N MET A 162 -18.53 6.37 4.76
CA MET A 162 -17.39 7.19 5.17
C MET A 162 -16.10 6.58 4.64
N MET A 163 -15.24 7.41 4.03
CA MET A 163 -13.95 6.94 3.52
C MET A 163 -12.92 6.80 4.65
N GLY A 164 -11.97 5.87 4.51
CA GLY A 164 -10.87 5.65 5.46
C GLY A 164 -10.13 6.92 5.90
N PRO A 165 -9.69 7.82 4.98
CA PRO A 165 -9.05 9.07 5.36
C PRO A 165 -9.92 10.01 6.21
N THR A 166 -11.24 9.98 6.00
CA THR A 166 -12.19 10.79 6.79
C THR A 166 -12.34 10.20 8.18
N LEU A 167 -12.52 8.87 8.27
CA LEU A 167 -12.61 8.15 9.54
C LEU A 167 -11.36 8.36 10.39
N MET A 168 -10.18 8.17 9.81
CA MET A 168 -8.89 8.42 10.48
C MET A 168 -8.84 9.83 11.10
N ARG A 169 -9.23 10.85 10.31
CA ARG A 169 -9.19 12.24 10.77
C ARG A 169 -10.14 12.46 11.94
N GLN A 170 -11.37 11.93 11.89
CA GLN A 170 -12.33 12.05 12.97
C GLN A 170 -11.82 11.40 14.26
N LEU A 171 -11.34 10.16 14.17
CA LEU A 171 -10.83 9.45 15.34
C LEU A 171 -9.64 10.16 16.00
N SER A 172 -8.69 10.64 15.19
CA SER A 172 -7.54 11.41 15.67
C SER A 172 -7.92 12.77 16.27
N LEU A 173 -9.01 13.38 15.79
CA LEU A 173 -9.51 14.64 16.30
C LEU A 173 -10.09 14.47 17.71
N TYR A 174 -10.79 13.37 17.96
CA TYR A 174 -11.43 13.08 19.24
C TYR A 174 -10.46 12.81 20.38
N ASN A 175 -9.46 11.97 20.13
CA ASN A 175 -8.51 11.54 21.15
C ASN A 175 -7.18 12.32 21.12
N GLY A 176 -6.99 13.20 20.13
CA GLY A 176 -5.75 13.96 19.96
C GLY A 176 -4.53 13.12 19.61
N THR A 177 -4.71 11.82 19.31
CA THR A 177 -3.62 10.94 18.91
C THR A 177 -3.09 11.33 17.53
N VAL A 178 -1.80 11.15 17.32
CA VAL A 178 -1.15 11.51 16.06
C VAL A 178 -1.29 10.35 15.08
N PRO A 179 -2.09 10.48 14.00
CA PRO A 179 -2.24 9.39 13.04
C PRO A 179 -1.00 9.28 12.15
N ILE A 180 -0.74 8.08 11.67
CA ILE A 180 0.29 7.80 10.67
C ILE A 180 -0.36 7.81 9.30
N ALA A 181 0.18 8.60 8.36
CA ALA A 181 -0.17 8.54 6.95
C ALA A 181 1.05 8.07 6.15
N LYS A 182 1.05 6.81 5.70
CA LYS A 182 2.19 6.23 4.99
C LYS A 182 2.27 6.78 3.57
N GLU A 183 3.48 7.18 3.13
CA GLU A 183 3.70 7.57 1.75
C GLU A 183 3.70 6.34 0.85
N LYS A 184 2.88 6.33 -0.21
CA LYS A 184 2.69 5.18 -1.11
C LYS A 184 3.99 4.65 -1.72
N VAL A 185 4.97 5.53 -1.93
CA VAL A 185 6.28 5.17 -2.48
C VAL A 185 7.03 4.18 -1.58
N ILE A 186 6.72 4.11 -0.28
CA ILE A 186 7.26 3.10 0.64
C ILE A 186 6.89 1.70 0.17
N SER A 187 5.59 1.42 -0.02
CA SER A 187 5.12 0.12 -0.49
C SER A 187 5.69 -0.22 -1.88
N THR A 188 5.86 0.77 -2.76
CA THR A 188 6.51 0.56 -4.06
C THR A 188 7.98 0.17 -3.92
N ILE A 189 8.72 0.80 -3.01
CA ILE A 189 10.11 0.43 -2.72
C ILE A 189 10.15 -1.00 -2.14
N ASP A 190 9.26 -1.33 -1.20
CA ASP A 190 9.17 -2.67 -0.59
C ASP A 190 8.93 -3.76 -1.64
N GLU A 191 7.91 -3.58 -2.49
CA GLU A 191 7.60 -4.52 -3.57
C GLU A 191 8.78 -4.72 -4.54
N LEU A 192 9.51 -3.64 -4.87
CA LEU A 192 10.67 -3.71 -5.78
C LEU A 192 11.88 -4.37 -5.12
N THR A 193 12.15 -4.06 -3.85
CA THR A 193 13.21 -4.70 -3.07
C THR A 193 12.95 -6.20 -2.91
N GLU A 194 11.72 -6.60 -2.58
CA GLU A 194 11.32 -8.01 -2.48
C GLU A 194 11.50 -8.72 -3.83
N ALA A 195 11.06 -8.11 -4.93
CA ALA A 195 11.21 -8.69 -6.27
C ALA A 195 12.69 -8.87 -6.66
N ILE A 196 13.54 -7.89 -6.39
CA ILE A 196 14.99 -7.97 -6.65
C ILE A 196 15.63 -9.05 -5.79
N ASN A 197 15.30 -9.11 -4.50
CA ASN A 197 15.81 -10.13 -3.58
C ASN A 197 15.38 -11.55 -4.01
N PHE A 198 14.14 -11.70 -4.48
CA PHE A 198 13.65 -12.96 -5.02
C PHE A 198 14.44 -13.39 -6.27
N LEU A 199 14.73 -12.47 -7.20
CA LEU A 199 15.59 -12.78 -8.35
C LEU A 199 17.00 -13.18 -7.92
N ALA A 200 17.59 -12.44 -6.98
CA ALA A 200 18.94 -12.68 -6.50
C ALA A 200 19.08 -14.04 -5.80
N SER A 201 18.09 -14.44 -4.99
CA SER A 201 18.08 -15.74 -4.29
C SER A 201 17.99 -16.94 -5.25
N HIS A 202 17.49 -16.72 -6.47
CA HIS A 202 17.40 -17.72 -7.53
C HIS A 202 18.53 -17.59 -8.59
N GLY A 203 19.62 -16.90 -8.24
CA GLY A 203 20.82 -16.82 -9.09
C GLY A 203 20.74 -15.83 -10.24
N VAL A 204 19.68 -15.01 -10.31
CA VAL A 204 19.54 -13.93 -11.28
C VAL A 204 20.19 -12.69 -10.69
N THR A 205 21.51 -12.59 -10.80
CA THR A 205 22.29 -11.55 -10.10
C THR A 205 23.00 -10.55 -11.02
N GLU A 206 23.09 -10.80 -12.33
CA GLU A 206 23.77 -9.88 -13.26
C GLU A 206 23.14 -9.89 -14.66
N GLY A 207 22.97 -8.71 -15.26
CA GLY A 207 22.78 -8.51 -16.71
C GLY A 207 21.46 -8.98 -17.32
N GLY A 208 20.59 -9.65 -16.57
CA GLY A 208 19.26 -10.05 -17.03
C GLY A 208 18.34 -8.84 -17.25
N GLU A 209 17.69 -8.78 -18.42
CA GLU A 209 16.84 -7.63 -18.80
C GLU A 209 15.73 -7.37 -17.77
N GLN A 210 15.21 -8.43 -17.15
CA GLN A 210 14.26 -8.37 -16.04
C GLN A 210 14.83 -7.69 -14.79
N LEU A 211 16.02 -8.08 -14.34
CA LEU A 211 16.67 -7.52 -13.16
C LEU A 211 16.99 -6.04 -13.38
N VAL A 212 17.60 -5.71 -14.52
CA VAL A 212 17.93 -4.32 -14.89
C VAL A 212 16.69 -3.43 -14.88
N ARG A 213 15.54 -3.94 -15.34
CA ARG A 213 14.28 -3.22 -15.31
C ARG A 213 13.81 -2.93 -13.87
N LEU A 214 13.90 -3.92 -12.98
CA LEU A 214 13.52 -3.74 -11.57
C LEU A 214 14.47 -2.78 -10.85
N GLU A 215 15.78 -2.88 -11.10
CA GLU A 215 16.78 -1.95 -10.56
C GLU A 215 16.48 -0.51 -11.00
N GLN A 216 16.16 -0.30 -12.28
CA GLN A 216 15.77 1.01 -12.79
C GLN A 216 14.49 1.54 -12.13
N GLN A 217 13.48 0.69 -11.96
CA GLN A 217 12.24 1.06 -11.26
C GLN A 217 12.50 1.40 -9.79
N LEU A 218 13.40 0.69 -9.11
CA LEU A 218 13.78 0.99 -7.73
C LEU A 218 14.48 2.34 -7.64
N LEU A 219 15.41 2.64 -8.56
CA LEU A 219 16.06 3.95 -8.63
C LEU A 219 15.05 5.08 -8.84
N GLU A 220 14.06 4.89 -9.72
CA GLU A 220 12.98 5.86 -9.94
C GLU A 220 12.13 6.07 -8.68
N ALA A 221 11.76 4.99 -7.98
CA ALA A 221 11.02 5.06 -6.72
C ALA A 221 11.82 5.77 -5.62
N VAL A 222 13.14 5.54 -5.53
CA VAL A 222 14.04 6.25 -4.63
C VAL A 222 14.11 7.76 -4.95
N GLN A 223 14.14 8.13 -6.23
CA GLN A 223 14.06 9.55 -6.62
C GLN A 223 12.70 10.17 -6.28
N GLU A 224 11.60 9.44 -6.48
CA GLU A 224 10.28 9.88 -6.02
C GLU A 224 10.27 10.08 -4.50
N ALA A 225 10.79 9.13 -3.72
CA ALA A 225 10.88 9.23 -2.27
C ALA A 225 11.65 10.48 -1.84
N LYS A 226 12.79 10.78 -2.48
CA LYS A 226 13.54 12.02 -2.24
C LYS A 226 12.72 13.29 -2.55
N LYS A 227 11.93 13.28 -3.63
CA LYS A 227 11.02 14.39 -3.96
C LYS A 227 9.90 14.54 -2.93
N ARG A 228 9.31 13.43 -2.48
CA ARG A 228 8.27 13.40 -1.43
C ARG A 228 8.80 13.93 -0.10
N LEU A 229 10.00 13.56 0.31
CA LEU A 229 10.64 14.10 1.52
C LEU A 229 10.73 15.63 1.49
N LYS A 230 11.17 16.21 0.37
CA LYS A 230 11.19 17.67 0.19
C LYS A 230 9.80 18.31 0.26
N ALA A 231 8.79 17.65 -0.32
CA ALA A 231 7.41 18.12 -0.27
C ALA A 231 6.85 18.09 1.16
N LEU A 232 7.15 17.05 1.93
CA LEU A 232 6.76 16.94 3.34
C LEU A 232 7.44 18.02 4.19
N GLU A 233 8.72 18.30 3.95
CA GLU A 233 9.42 19.41 4.62
C GLU A 233 8.78 20.76 4.33
N GLN A 234 8.41 21.02 3.08
CA GLN A 234 7.70 22.25 2.71
C GLN A 234 6.33 22.32 3.40
N LYS A 235 5.57 21.22 3.38
CA LYS A 235 4.27 21.15 4.06
C LYS A 235 4.38 21.43 5.57
N ILE A 236 5.43 20.92 6.23
CA ILE A 236 5.70 21.23 7.64
C ILE A 236 5.99 22.73 7.82
N ARG A 237 6.78 23.35 6.93
CA ARG A 237 7.04 24.80 7.00
C ARG A 237 5.76 25.60 6.85
N ASP A 238 4.93 25.29 5.85
CA ASP A 238 3.68 25.99 5.57
C ASP A 238 2.72 25.88 6.76
N LEU A 239 2.56 24.68 7.32
CA LEU A 239 1.73 24.46 8.51
C LEU A 239 2.26 25.23 9.74
N ASN A 240 3.58 25.33 9.92
CA ASN A 240 4.15 26.12 11.01
C ASN A 240 3.90 27.62 10.83
N VAL A 241 3.91 28.14 9.60
CA VAL A 241 3.54 29.54 9.32
C VAL A 241 2.07 29.76 9.65
N LEU A 242 1.18 28.88 9.19
CA LEU A 242 -0.25 28.94 9.50
C LEU A 242 -0.50 28.91 11.02
N ALA A 243 0.20 28.03 11.77
CA ALA A 243 0.10 27.99 13.22
C ALA A 243 0.50 29.33 13.87
N LYS A 244 1.59 29.96 13.41
CA LYS A 244 2.06 31.25 13.93
C LYS A 244 1.07 32.38 13.64
N GLU A 245 0.52 32.46 12.43
CA GLU A 245 -0.48 33.47 12.06
C GLU A 245 -1.74 33.39 12.93
N ARG A 246 -2.15 32.16 13.28
CA ARG A 246 -3.30 31.92 14.17
C ARG A 246 -3.03 32.35 15.61
N ILE A 247 -1.80 32.17 16.09
CA ILE A 247 -1.38 32.64 17.43
C ILE A 247 -1.40 34.18 17.49
N VAL A 248 -0.92 34.86 16.44
CA VAL A 248 -0.78 36.34 16.41
C VAL A 248 -2.12 37.07 16.25
N SER A 249 -3.11 36.46 15.60
CA SER A 249 -4.44 37.07 15.32
C SER A 249 -5.44 36.98 16.50
N SER A 250 -4.96 36.92 17.73
CA SER A 250 -5.70 36.55 18.95
C SER A 250 -6.87 37.50 19.31
N ASN A 251 -8.08 36.93 19.25
CA ASN A 251 -9.31 37.27 19.99
C ASN A 251 -10.25 36.04 19.88
N GLU A 252 -10.71 35.53 21.03
CA GLU A 252 -11.73 34.47 21.28
C GLU A 252 -11.39 32.95 21.15
N ARG A 253 -12.13 32.16 21.96
CA ARG A 253 -12.01 30.72 22.31
C ARG A 253 -12.16 29.73 21.15
N THR A 254 -12.76 30.12 20.03
CA THR A 254 -12.96 29.27 18.83
C THR A 254 -11.68 29.02 18.03
N LYS A 255 -10.57 29.71 18.35
CA LYS A 255 -9.27 29.56 17.67
C LYS A 255 -8.38 28.44 18.24
N ASP A 256 -8.68 27.92 19.43
CA ASP A 256 -7.85 26.90 20.08
C ASP A 256 -7.99 25.53 19.39
N GLU A 257 -9.20 25.15 18.96
CA GLU A 257 -9.46 23.90 18.24
C GLU A 257 -8.78 23.86 16.86
N GLU A 258 -8.84 24.95 16.09
CA GLU A 258 -8.15 25.06 14.80
C GLU A 258 -6.63 24.96 14.97
N LEU A 259 -6.08 25.56 16.02
CA LEU A 259 -4.65 25.51 16.31
C LEU A 259 -4.21 24.09 16.69
N GLU A 260 -4.98 23.38 17.50
CA GLU A 260 -4.71 21.98 17.82
C GLU A 260 -4.81 21.07 16.59
N GLN A 261 -5.76 21.31 15.70
CA GLN A 261 -5.82 20.61 14.40
C GLN A 261 -4.55 20.83 13.58
N ILE A 262 -4.04 22.07 13.50
CA ILE A 262 -2.80 22.36 12.78
C ILE A 262 -1.61 21.64 13.45
N LYS A 263 -1.52 21.65 14.78
CA LYS A 263 -0.46 20.94 15.53
C LYS A 263 -0.49 19.44 15.27
N ASN A 264 -1.67 18.81 15.32
CA ASN A 264 -1.85 17.39 15.04
C ASN A 264 -1.47 17.06 13.58
N GLN A 265 -1.82 17.91 12.62
CA GLN A 265 -1.37 17.75 11.24
C GLN A 265 0.15 17.84 11.11
N ILE A 266 0.80 18.81 11.77
CA ILE A 266 2.27 18.90 11.78
C ILE A 266 2.89 17.62 12.35
N ALA A 267 2.36 17.13 13.46
CA ALA A 267 2.86 15.91 14.10
C ALA A 267 2.71 14.70 13.17
N SER A 268 1.55 14.53 12.54
CA SER A 268 1.29 13.44 11.58
C SER A 268 2.25 13.49 10.39
N VAL A 269 2.42 14.66 9.77
CA VAL A 269 3.34 14.85 8.63
C VAL A 269 4.79 14.57 9.04
N LYS A 270 5.21 14.92 10.26
CA LYS A 270 6.54 14.58 10.79
C LYS A 270 6.73 13.07 10.95
N VAL A 271 5.70 12.35 11.41
CA VAL A 271 5.74 10.88 11.50
C VAL A 271 5.87 10.26 10.11
N SER A 272 5.05 10.68 9.15
CA SER A 272 5.15 10.26 7.73
C SER A 272 6.54 10.51 7.15
N GLN A 273 7.09 11.70 7.39
CA GLN A 273 8.44 12.07 6.94
C GLN A 273 9.51 11.17 7.55
N ARG A 274 9.43 10.89 8.86
CA ARG A 274 10.39 10.02 9.55
C ARG A 274 10.34 8.60 9.00
N LEU A 275 9.14 8.07 8.80
CA LEU A 275 8.94 6.74 8.22
C LEU A 275 9.54 6.64 6.82
N LEU A 276 9.19 7.58 5.92
CA LEU A 276 9.73 7.62 4.57
C LEU A 276 11.26 7.79 4.56
N LYS A 277 11.81 8.65 5.43
CA LYS A 277 13.24 8.89 5.52
C LYS A 277 13.99 7.65 5.99
N GLY A 278 13.44 6.94 6.98
CA GLY A 278 13.98 5.66 7.46
C GLY A 278 14.09 4.66 6.32
N ARG A 279 12.98 4.42 5.61
CA ARG A 279 12.96 3.47 4.50
C ARG A 279 13.86 3.89 3.34
N TYR A 280 13.88 5.18 2.99
CA TYR A 280 14.78 5.72 1.97
C TYR A 280 16.24 5.42 2.31
N ASN A 281 16.68 5.71 3.55
CA ASN A 281 18.06 5.50 3.96
C ASN A 281 18.44 4.00 3.95
N GLU A 282 17.55 3.14 4.43
CA GLU A 282 17.75 1.69 4.39
C GLU A 282 17.91 1.19 2.96
N THR A 283 17.05 1.67 2.04
CA THR A 283 17.11 1.29 0.62
C THR A 283 18.41 1.73 -0.03
N ILE A 284 18.90 2.94 0.29
CA ILE A 284 20.21 3.41 -0.20
C ILE A 284 21.34 2.51 0.32
N SER A 285 21.33 2.15 1.62
CA SER A 285 22.31 1.21 2.18
C SER A 285 22.32 -0.13 1.45
N GLN A 286 21.14 -0.71 1.21
CA GLN A 286 20.99 -1.97 0.49
C GLN A 286 21.52 -1.88 -0.95
N ILE A 287 21.27 -0.77 -1.65
CA ILE A 287 21.80 -0.52 -3.00
C ILE A 287 23.33 -0.44 -2.97
N ASP A 288 23.89 0.31 -2.01
CA ASP A 288 25.34 0.48 -1.89
C ASP A 288 26.04 -0.86 -1.59
N GLU A 289 25.51 -1.64 -0.63
CA GLU A 289 25.99 -2.98 -0.31
C GLU A 289 25.97 -3.92 -1.52
N TYR A 290 24.87 -3.91 -2.28
CA TYR A 290 24.73 -4.70 -3.49
C TYR A 290 25.78 -4.32 -4.55
N GLN A 291 26.01 -3.02 -4.75
CA GLN A 291 27.04 -2.53 -5.67
C GLN A 291 28.45 -2.95 -5.25
N GLU A 292 28.77 -2.89 -3.96
CA GLU A 292 30.06 -3.35 -3.44
C GLU A 292 30.29 -4.86 -3.71
N ILE A 293 29.26 -5.69 -3.50
CA ILE A 293 29.32 -7.13 -3.79
C ILE A 293 29.62 -7.36 -5.28
N LEU A 294 28.95 -6.65 -6.18
CA LEU A 294 29.19 -6.76 -7.62
C LEU A 294 30.61 -6.34 -8.01
N GLN A 295 31.15 -5.27 -7.42
CA GLN A 295 32.52 -4.83 -7.66
C GLN A 295 33.54 -5.87 -7.15
N ALA A 296 33.31 -6.44 -5.96
CA ALA A 296 34.18 -7.46 -5.39
C ALA A 296 34.20 -8.74 -6.25
N ARG A 297 33.07 -9.15 -6.81
CA ARG A 297 32.98 -10.29 -7.75
C ARG A 297 33.76 -10.03 -9.03
N LYS A 298 33.63 -8.85 -9.63
CA LYS A 298 34.40 -8.44 -10.82
C LYS A 298 35.91 -8.43 -10.59
N ASN A 299 36.34 -8.06 -9.37
CA ASN A 299 37.76 -8.05 -9.01
C ASN A 299 38.34 -9.44 -8.73
N LYS A 300 37.53 -10.42 -8.30
CA LYS A 300 37.95 -11.82 -8.10
C LYS A 300 37.95 -12.67 -9.37
N GLY A 301 37.28 -12.22 -10.43
CA GLY A 301 37.22 -12.88 -11.73
C GLY A 301 38.29 -12.41 -12.74
N LYS A 302 39.23 -11.56 -12.32
CA LYS A 302 40.45 -11.17 -13.06
C LYS A 302 41.66 -11.88 -12.46
#